data_AF-A0A850P2F4-F1
#
_entry.id   AF-A0A850P2F4-F1
#
_cell.length_a   1.000
_cell.length_b   1.000
_cell.length_c   1.000
_cell.angle_alpha   90.00
_cell.angle_beta   90.00
_cell.angle_gamma   90.00
#
_symmetry.space_group_name_H-M   'P 1'
#
loop_
_entity.id
_entity.type
_entity.pdbx_description
1 polymer ?
#
loop_
_entity_poly.entity_id
_entity_poly.type
_entity_poly.pdbx_seq_one_letter_code
_entity_poly.pdbx_strand_id
1 'polypeptide(L)'
;WRGAVLLTCAVVQGALVLSRPNHAALPTPLGATPAWAAQILFRQVLAGVEFGYSTAAKLPYGGFFGRDAVAIPLSLLAVMLFAIALRRGPALLAQFSLFALLIALAGLVQPHASTEMPQWHALARPPCGNRYFTLLSVAWMGAVLVLLRQRERALWGAGAVLLGLLLVFGIPRGWRVPNWHTDFADRARAWAAAPAGTVMRFDLIPPSDHPMVLVHP
;
A
#
# COMPACT_ATOMS: atom_id res chain seq x y z
N TRP A 1 25.25 3.04 -18.37
CA TRP A 1 24.95 1.80 -17.62
C TRP A 1 23.65 1.89 -16.81
N ARG A 2 23.43 2.90 -15.95
CA ARG A 2 22.19 3.04 -15.14
C ARG A 2 20.90 2.99 -15.95
N GLY A 3 20.84 3.73 -17.06
CA GLY A 3 19.66 3.73 -17.95
C GLY A 3 19.41 2.39 -18.64
N ALA A 4 20.47 1.65 -18.99
CA ALA A 4 20.34 0.33 -19.60
C ALA A 4 19.77 -0.69 -18.60
N VAL A 5 20.26 -0.68 -17.35
CA VAL A 5 19.72 -1.54 -16.29
C VAL A 5 18.23 -1.25 -16.04
N LEU A 6 17.86 0.03 -15.94
CA LEU A 6 16.45 0.43 -15.78
C LEU A 6 15.58 -0.02 -16.94
N LEU A 7 16.06 0.15 -18.17
CA LEU A 7 15.35 -0.28 -19.37
C LEU A 7 15.18 -1.80 -19.40
N THR A 8 16.24 -2.56 -19.10
CA THR A 8 16.17 -4.03 -19.04
C THR A 8 15.19 -4.49 -17.96
N CYS A 9 15.23 -3.91 -16.77
CA CYS A 9 14.27 -4.23 -15.71
C CYS A 9 12.83 -3.91 -16.14
N ALA A 10 12.60 -2.75 -16.78
CA ALA A 10 11.29 -2.36 -17.27
C ALA A 10 10.77 -3.30 -18.37
N VAL A 11 11.63 -3.70 -19.31
CA VAL A 11 11.29 -4.67 -20.36
C VAL A 11 10.97 -6.03 -19.77
N VAL A 12 11.78 -6.53 -18.83
CA VAL A 12 11.54 -7.83 -18.17
C VAL A 12 10.23 -7.79 -17.38
N GLN A 13 9.97 -6.73 -16.61
CA GLN A 13 8.71 -6.59 -15.88
C GLN A 13 7.51 -6.47 -16.83
N GLY A 14 7.63 -5.65 -17.89
CA GLY A 14 6.57 -5.51 -18.91
C GLY A 14 6.29 -6.83 -19.62
N ALA A 15 7.32 -7.56 -20.03
CA ALA A 15 7.19 -8.87 -20.63
C ALA A 15 6.53 -9.86 -19.67
N LEU A 16 6.95 -9.92 -18.40
CA LEU A 16 6.33 -10.80 -17.40
C LEU A 16 4.86 -10.46 -17.13
N VAL A 17 4.48 -9.18 -17.20
CA VAL A 17 3.08 -8.76 -17.05
C VAL A 17 2.26 -9.16 -18.29
N LEU A 18 2.81 -8.97 -19.50
CA LEU A 18 2.12 -9.28 -20.75
C LEU A 18 2.06 -10.78 -21.07
N SER A 19 3.07 -11.55 -20.65
CA SER A 19 3.19 -12.98 -20.94
C SER A 19 2.45 -13.87 -19.94
N ARG A 20 1.90 -13.32 -18.85
CA ARG A 20 1.09 -14.13 -17.93
C ARG A 20 -0.27 -14.42 -18.58
N PRO A 21 -0.60 -15.69 -18.87
CA PRO A 21 -1.94 -16.05 -19.34
C PRO A 21 -2.93 -15.56 -18.29
N ASN A 22 -3.91 -14.75 -18.72
CA ASN A 22 -4.97 -14.15 -17.92
C ASN A 22 -5.24 -14.99 -16.67
N HIS A 23 -4.58 -14.68 -15.56
CA HIS A 23 -4.96 -15.27 -14.28
C HIS A 23 -6.40 -14.86 -14.11
N ALA A 24 -7.29 -15.86 -14.06
CA ALA A 24 -8.73 -15.67 -14.14
C ALA A 24 -9.09 -14.46 -13.30
N ALA A 25 -9.48 -13.37 -13.98
CA ALA A 25 -9.79 -12.14 -13.28
C ALA A 25 -10.80 -12.49 -12.20
N LEU A 26 -10.55 -12.05 -10.96
CA LEU A 26 -11.52 -12.26 -9.90
C LEU A 26 -12.87 -11.74 -10.44
N PRO A 27 -13.95 -12.53 -10.36
CA PRO A 27 -15.23 -12.19 -11.00
C PRO A 27 -15.89 -10.93 -10.42
N THR A 28 -15.30 -10.34 -9.38
CA THR A 28 -15.68 -9.08 -8.76
C THR A 28 -15.47 -7.87 -9.69
N PRO A 29 -16.41 -6.91 -9.71
CA PRO A 29 -16.26 -5.68 -10.48
C PRO A 29 -15.11 -4.80 -9.95
N LEU A 30 -14.52 -3.96 -10.80
CA LEU A 30 -13.43 -3.05 -10.40
C LEU A 30 -13.93 -1.95 -9.43
N GLY A 31 -15.11 -1.38 -9.69
CA GLY A 31 -15.70 -0.33 -8.86
C GLY A 31 -14.95 1.02 -8.91
N ALA A 32 -14.25 1.32 -10.00
CA ALA A 32 -13.43 2.51 -10.12
C ALA A 32 -14.28 3.80 -10.20
N THR A 33 -14.10 4.71 -9.24
CA THR A 33 -14.70 6.06 -9.26
C THR A 33 -13.71 7.09 -8.69
N PRO A 34 -13.82 8.38 -9.04
CA PRO A 34 -12.98 9.43 -8.45
C PRO A 34 -13.08 9.51 -6.91
N ALA A 35 -14.28 9.26 -6.37
CA ALA A 35 -14.49 9.20 -4.92
C ALA A 35 -13.67 8.08 -4.27
N TRP A 36 -13.66 6.88 -4.88
CA TRP A 36 -12.82 5.78 -4.40
C TRP A 36 -11.33 6.06 -4.57
N ALA A 37 -10.89 6.70 -5.66
CA ALA A 37 -9.50 7.13 -5.79
C ALA A 37 -9.07 8.06 -4.65
N ALA A 38 -9.91 9.04 -4.30
CA ALA A 38 -9.66 9.93 -3.17
C ALA A 38 -9.63 9.15 -1.84
N GLN A 39 -10.59 8.26 -1.60
CA GLN A 39 -10.60 7.42 -0.40
C GLN A 39 -9.35 6.53 -0.29
N ILE A 40 -8.88 5.96 -1.40
CA ILE A 40 -7.63 5.19 -1.47
C ILE A 40 -6.44 6.07 -1.11
N LEU A 41 -6.27 7.22 -1.78
CA LEU A 41 -5.16 8.14 -1.49
C LEU A 41 -5.17 8.61 -0.04
N PHE A 42 -6.33 9.03 0.45
CA PHE A 42 -6.50 9.48 1.82
C PHE A 42 -6.16 8.36 2.82
N ARG A 43 -6.75 7.17 2.69
CA ARG A 43 -6.64 6.12 3.71
C ARG A 43 -5.32 5.34 3.62
N GLN A 44 -4.83 5.07 2.41
CA GLN A 44 -3.64 4.24 2.19
C GLN A 44 -2.34 5.02 2.25
N VAL A 45 -2.34 6.25 1.74
CA VAL A 45 -1.12 7.07 1.66
C VAL A 45 -1.09 8.07 2.81
N LEU A 46 -2.04 9.00 2.86
CA LEU A 46 -2.00 10.06 3.88
C LEU A 46 -2.23 9.49 5.29
N ALA A 47 -3.44 9.05 5.60
CA ALA A 47 -3.79 8.57 6.93
C ALA A 47 -3.02 7.28 7.32
N GLY A 48 -2.73 6.42 6.34
CA GLY A 48 -1.94 5.21 6.52
C GLY A 48 -0.53 5.50 7.01
N VAL A 49 0.13 6.52 6.46
CA VAL A 49 1.45 6.98 6.91
C VAL A 49 1.34 7.75 8.22
N GLU A 50 0.47 8.78 8.27
CA GLU A 50 0.44 9.71 9.40
C GLU A 50 -0.06 9.09 10.70
N PHE A 51 -1.03 8.16 10.64
CA PHE A 51 -1.67 7.56 11.83
C PHE A 51 -1.41 6.06 11.98
N GLY A 52 -0.81 5.43 10.97
CA GLY A 52 -0.60 3.98 10.90
C GLY A 52 -1.81 3.24 10.35
N TYR A 53 -1.58 2.16 9.60
CA TYR A 53 -2.63 1.39 8.92
C TYR A 53 -3.68 0.81 9.86
N SER A 54 -3.31 0.38 11.08
CA SER A 54 -4.26 -0.12 12.07
C SER A 54 -5.25 0.94 12.55
N THR A 55 -4.81 2.21 12.63
CA THR A 55 -5.65 3.34 13.02
C THR A 55 -6.51 3.78 11.84
N ALA A 56 -5.91 3.87 10.65
CA ALA A 56 -6.61 4.20 9.42
C ALA A 56 -7.71 3.18 9.09
N ALA A 57 -7.47 1.88 9.37
CA ALA A 57 -8.46 0.81 9.23
C ALA A 57 -9.68 1.00 10.15
N LYS A 58 -9.48 1.58 11.34
CA LYS A 58 -10.54 1.84 12.31
C LYS A 58 -11.36 3.09 11.98
N LEU A 59 -10.94 3.91 11.00
CA LEU A 59 -11.71 5.08 10.59
C LEU A 59 -13.05 4.60 10.01
N PRO A 60 -14.17 4.84 10.73
CA PRO A 60 -15.45 4.20 10.43
C PRO A 60 -15.91 4.55 9.02
N TYR A 61 -16.35 3.52 8.28
CA TYR A 61 -17.12 3.73 7.07
C TYR A 61 -18.40 4.49 7.43
N GLY A 62 -18.58 5.69 6.87
CA GLY A 62 -19.73 6.56 7.14
C GLY A 62 -19.56 7.57 8.30
N GLY A 63 -18.52 7.44 9.14
CA GLY A 63 -18.18 8.48 10.11
C GLY A 63 -17.50 9.70 9.45
N PHE A 64 -17.16 10.73 10.23
CA PHE A 64 -16.66 12.01 9.70
C PHE A 64 -15.52 11.83 8.68
N PHE A 65 -14.47 11.08 9.03
CA PHE A 65 -13.33 10.80 8.15
C PHE A 65 -13.61 9.77 7.05
N GLY A 66 -14.74 9.06 7.11
CA GLY A 66 -15.15 8.11 6.10
C GLY A 66 -16.01 8.71 4.99
N ARG A 67 -16.48 9.95 5.15
CA ARG A 67 -17.29 10.65 4.15
C ARG A 67 -16.43 11.24 3.05
N ASP A 68 -16.92 11.17 1.82
CA ASP A 68 -16.25 11.74 0.64
C ASP A 68 -15.98 13.24 0.80
N ALA A 69 -16.87 13.96 1.51
CA ALA A 69 -16.72 15.37 1.85
C ALA A 69 -15.46 15.69 2.66
N VAL A 70 -14.84 14.71 3.34
CA VAL A 70 -13.58 14.87 4.08
C VAL A 70 -12.42 14.23 3.32
N ALA A 71 -12.62 13.03 2.77
CA ALA A 71 -11.56 12.31 2.05
C ALA A 71 -11.09 13.06 0.79
N ILE A 72 -12.01 13.65 0.02
CA ILE A 72 -11.69 14.39 -1.21
C ILE A 72 -10.81 15.62 -0.91
N PRO A 73 -11.21 16.59 -0.05
CA PRO A 73 -10.39 17.77 0.18
C PRO A 73 -9.03 17.43 0.81
N LEU A 74 -8.96 16.45 1.72
CA LEU A 74 -7.68 16.02 2.30
C LEU A 74 -6.77 15.35 1.26
N SER A 75 -7.34 14.57 0.33
CA SER A 75 -6.58 14.00 -0.79
C SER A 75 -6.05 15.07 -1.73
N LEU A 76 -6.88 16.06 -2.07
CA LEU A 76 -6.47 17.18 -2.92
C LEU A 76 -5.37 18.01 -2.24
N LEU A 77 -5.49 18.26 -0.95
CA LEU A 77 -4.45 18.93 -0.15
C LEU A 77 -3.16 18.12 -0.15
N ALA A 78 -3.23 16.80 0.05
CA ALA A 78 -2.06 15.93 -0.01
C ALA A 78 -1.40 15.97 -1.40
N VAL A 79 -2.19 15.84 -2.48
CA VAL A 79 -1.68 15.92 -3.87
C VAL A 79 -1.03 17.29 -4.13
N MET A 80 -1.62 18.39 -3.66
CA MET A 80 -1.05 19.72 -3.79
C MET A 80 0.29 19.84 -3.05
N LEU A 81 0.36 19.43 -1.79
CA LEU A 81 1.59 19.45 -1.00
C LEU A 81 2.67 18.55 -1.62
N PHE A 82 2.28 17.39 -2.11
CA PHE A 82 3.16 16.46 -2.81
C PHE A 82 3.72 17.11 -4.08
N ALA A 83 2.87 17.71 -4.92
CA ALA A 83 3.30 18.39 -6.14
C ALA A 83 4.27 19.56 -5.85
N ILE A 84 4.00 20.35 -4.80
CA ILE A 84 4.91 21.40 -4.34
C ILE A 84 6.27 20.80 -3.94
N ALA A 85 6.26 19.71 -3.18
CA ALA A 85 7.47 19.01 -2.78
C ALA A 85 8.24 18.42 -3.97
N LEU A 86 7.57 17.89 -4.99
CA LEU A 86 8.23 17.39 -6.21
C LEU A 86 8.87 18.53 -7.00
N ARG A 87 8.18 19.68 -7.13
CA ARG A 87 8.70 20.84 -7.84
C ARG A 87 9.92 21.46 -7.14
N ARG A 88 9.95 21.45 -5.81
CA ARG A 88 10.99 22.11 -5.00
C ARG A 88 12.04 21.16 -4.43
N GLY A 89 11.82 19.86 -4.56
CA GLY A 89 12.67 18.80 -4.03
C GLY A 89 13.79 18.42 -5.00
N PRO A 90 14.64 17.46 -4.59
CA PRO A 90 15.67 16.92 -5.46
C PRO A 90 15.06 16.09 -6.61
N ALA A 91 15.72 16.08 -7.76
CA ALA A 91 15.29 15.28 -8.92
C ALA A 91 15.12 13.78 -8.60
N LEU A 92 15.91 13.27 -7.65
CA LEU A 92 15.79 11.89 -7.17
C LEU A 92 14.40 11.60 -6.56
N LEU A 93 13.82 12.53 -5.80
CA LEU A 93 12.48 12.38 -5.25
C LEU A 93 11.43 12.37 -6.36
N ALA A 94 11.58 13.20 -7.39
CA ALA A 94 10.67 13.22 -8.53
C ALA A 94 10.70 11.89 -9.33
N GLN A 95 11.91 11.37 -9.60
CA GLN A 95 12.09 10.09 -10.28
C GLN A 95 11.53 8.92 -9.47
N PHE A 96 11.82 8.87 -8.17
CA PHE A 96 11.28 7.85 -7.28
C PHE A 96 9.75 7.93 -7.17
N SER A 97 9.20 9.14 -7.05
CA SER A 97 7.75 9.36 -6.97
C SER A 97 7.03 8.95 -8.25
N LEU A 98 7.62 9.23 -9.42
CA LEU A 98 7.08 8.77 -10.71
C LEU A 98 7.06 7.24 -10.77
N PHE A 99 8.16 6.59 -10.38
CA PHE A 99 8.22 5.14 -10.31
C PHE A 99 7.16 4.56 -9.35
N ALA A 100 7.07 5.10 -8.14
CA ALA A 100 6.08 4.69 -7.14
C ALA A 100 4.64 4.87 -7.63
N LEU A 101 4.35 5.98 -8.33
CA LEU A 101 3.04 6.25 -8.93
C LEU A 101 2.72 5.23 -10.02
N LEU A 102 3.66 4.91 -10.92
CA LEU A 102 3.45 3.91 -11.97
C LEU A 102 3.16 2.53 -11.38
N ILE A 103 3.87 2.12 -10.34
CA ILE A 103 3.61 0.86 -9.63
C ILE A 103 2.22 0.87 -8.97
N ALA A 104 1.83 1.96 -8.31
CA ALA A 104 0.51 2.09 -7.71
C ALA A 104 -0.60 2.05 -8.77
N LEU A 105 -0.43 2.75 -9.90
CA LEU A 105 -1.36 2.75 -11.02
C LEU A 105 -1.50 1.35 -11.64
N ALA A 106 -0.39 0.63 -11.86
CA ALA A 106 -0.43 -0.75 -12.32
C ALA A 106 -1.21 -1.65 -11.36
N GLY A 107 -1.04 -1.47 -10.05
CA GLY A 107 -1.82 -2.15 -9.02
C GLY A 107 -3.31 -1.81 -9.03
N LEU A 108 -3.70 -0.61 -9.50
CA LEU A 108 -5.09 -0.17 -9.60
C LEU A 108 -5.83 -0.67 -10.84
N VAL A 109 -5.11 -1.08 -11.89
CA VAL A 109 -5.70 -1.62 -13.14
C VAL A 109 -6.27 -3.01 -12.91
N GLN A 110 -5.53 -3.89 -12.22
CA GLN A 110 -5.96 -5.27 -11.89
C GLN A 110 -5.62 -5.66 -10.44
N PRO A 111 -6.21 -4.97 -9.46
CA PRO A 111 -6.03 -5.30 -8.05
C PRO A 111 -6.63 -6.66 -7.72
N HIS A 112 -5.91 -7.41 -6.88
CA HIS A 112 -6.38 -8.63 -6.26
C HIS A 112 -6.53 -8.38 -4.77
N ALA A 113 -7.63 -7.72 -4.40
CA ALA A 113 -7.91 -7.21 -3.07
C ALA A 113 -9.06 -7.96 -2.36
N SER A 114 -10.12 -8.34 -3.07
CA SER A 114 -11.25 -9.08 -2.51
C SER A 114 -11.92 -9.98 -3.54
N THR A 115 -12.55 -11.06 -3.08
CA THR A 115 -13.42 -11.96 -3.86
C THR A 115 -14.91 -11.62 -3.71
N GLU A 116 -15.26 -10.72 -2.78
CA GLU A 116 -16.65 -10.49 -2.35
C GLU A 116 -17.16 -9.09 -2.65
N MET A 117 -16.26 -8.11 -2.80
CA MET A 117 -16.65 -6.71 -3.01
C MET A 117 -15.87 -6.07 -4.16
N PRO A 118 -16.35 -4.92 -4.69
CA PRO A 118 -15.64 -4.23 -5.75
C PRO A 118 -14.21 -3.89 -5.33
N GLN A 119 -13.26 -4.06 -6.25
CA GLN A 119 -11.83 -4.02 -5.90
C GLN A 119 -11.39 -2.67 -5.32
N TRP A 120 -11.78 -1.55 -5.91
CA TRP A 120 -11.42 -0.21 -5.40
C TRP A 120 -12.03 0.08 -4.03
N HIS A 121 -13.21 -0.49 -3.76
CA HIS A 121 -13.83 -0.42 -2.45
C HIS A 121 -13.04 -1.21 -1.40
N ALA A 122 -12.53 -2.39 -1.77
CA ALA A 122 -11.62 -3.16 -0.91
C ALA A 122 -10.28 -2.45 -0.69
N LEU A 123 -9.68 -1.90 -1.75
CA LEU A 123 -8.42 -1.15 -1.69
C LEU A 123 -8.51 0.13 -0.84
N ALA A 124 -9.70 0.69 -0.65
CA ALA A 124 -9.89 1.82 0.26
C ALA A 124 -9.84 1.41 1.75
N ARG A 125 -9.74 0.11 2.07
CA ARG A 125 -9.75 -0.42 3.44
C ARG A 125 -8.37 -0.92 3.87
N PRO A 126 -7.54 -0.12 4.56
CA PRO A 126 -6.30 -0.62 5.15
C PRO A 126 -6.51 -1.87 6.03
N PRO A 127 -5.58 -2.85 6.02
CA PRO A 127 -4.32 -2.88 5.26
C PRO A 127 -4.48 -3.50 3.85
N CYS A 128 -5.71 -3.66 3.35
CA CYS A 128 -5.96 -4.28 2.06
C CYS A 128 -5.26 -3.51 0.94
N GLY A 129 -4.47 -4.21 0.13
CA GLY A 129 -3.74 -3.58 -0.96
C GLY A 129 -2.54 -2.71 -0.56
N ASN A 130 -2.11 -2.70 0.72
CA ASN A 130 -0.95 -1.92 1.16
C ASN A 130 0.31 -2.14 0.29
N ARG A 131 0.50 -3.36 -0.22
CA ARG A 131 1.61 -3.72 -1.12
C ARG A 131 1.67 -2.84 -2.38
N TYR A 132 0.53 -2.32 -2.85
CA TYR A 132 0.47 -1.44 -4.03
C TYR A 132 0.84 0.01 -3.70
N PHE A 133 0.66 0.43 -2.44
CA PHE A 133 0.83 1.83 -2.02
C PHE A 133 2.04 2.07 -1.13
N THR A 134 2.80 1.02 -0.80
CA THR A 134 3.98 1.13 0.09
C THR A 134 5.03 2.08 -0.50
N LEU A 135 5.36 1.95 -1.78
CA LEU A 135 6.32 2.86 -2.43
C LEU A 135 5.82 4.30 -2.47
N LEU A 136 4.52 4.49 -2.72
CA LEU A 136 3.90 5.81 -2.73
C LEU A 136 3.88 6.45 -1.33
N SER A 137 3.72 5.63 -0.30
CA SER A 137 3.81 6.04 1.11
C SER A 137 5.24 6.50 1.47
N VAL A 138 6.26 5.77 1.01
CA VAL A 138 7.67 6.19 1.17
C VAL A 138 7.94 7.51 0.41
N ALA A 139 7.38 7.65 -0.79
CA ALA A 139 7.53 8.88 -1.57
C ALA A 139 6.89 10.07 -0.84
N TRP A 140 5.70 9.88 -0.27
CA TRP A 140 5.01 10.85 0.58
C TRP A 140 5.87 11.29 1.78
N MET A 141 6.51 10.34 2.49
CA MET A 141 7.45 10.69 3.57
C MET A 141 8.60 11.56 3.07
N GLY A 142 9.17 11.23 1.89
CA GLY A 142 10.19 12.07 1.25
C GLY A 142 9.68 13.49 0.95
N ALA A 143 8.43 13.65 0.52
CA ALA A 143 7.82 14.95 0.32
C ALA A 143 7.67 15.74 1.62
N VAL A 144 7.26 15.11 2.73
CA VAL A 144 7.20 15.75 4.05
C VAL A 144 8.57 16.30 4.45
N LEU A 145 9.65 15.55 4.22
CA LEU A 145 11.02 16.01 4.48
C LEU A 145 11.42 17.21 3.61
N VAL A 146 10.96 17.27 2.37
CA VAL A 146 11.18 18.44 1.50
C VAL A 146 10.40 19.65 2.01
N LEU A 147 9.18 19.47 2.51
CA LEU A 147 8.38 20.56 3.10
C LEU A 147 9.06 21.17 4.32
N LEU A 148 9.71 20.36 5.15
CA LEU A 148 10.51 20.81 6.31
C LEU A 148 11.74 21.64 5.96
N ARG A 149 12.16 21.65 4.70
CA ARG A 149 13.29 22.47 4.22
C ARG A 149 12.85 23.77 3.56
N GLN A 150 11.54 24.03 3.46
CA GLN A 150 11.02 25.22 2.81
C GLN A 150 11.22 26.45 3.69
N ARG A 151 11.48 27.61 3.06
CA ARG A 151 11.64 28.89 3.76
C ARG A 151 10.29 29.48 4.17
N GLU A 152 9.24 29.19 3.41
CA GLU A 152 7.89 29.65 3.69
C GLU A 152 7.32 28.96 4.92
N ARG A 153 7.01 29.77 5.96
CA ARG A 153 6.53 29.27 7.26
C ARG A 153 5.31 28.36 7.15
N ALA A 154 4.41 28.61 6.20
CA ALA A 154 3.23 27.78 5.99
C ALA A 154 3.60 26.36 5.49
N LEU A 155 4.53 26.24 4.54
CA LEU A 155 4.97 24.94 4.01
C LEU A 155 5.83 24.19 5.03
N TRP A 156 6.72 24.91 5.71
CA TRP A 156 7.49 24.35 6.82
C TRP A 156 6.58 23.84 7.93
N GLY A 157 5.59 24.65 8.34
CA GLY A 157 4.62 24.30 9.37
C GLY A 157 3.78 23.08 8.97
N ALA A 158 3.34 22.99 7.72
CA ALA A 158 2.66 21.80 7.21
C ALA A 158 3.56 20.55 7.31
N GLY A 159 4.83 20.65 6.88
CA GLY A 159 5.81 19.57 7.02
C GLY A 159 6.07 19.17 8.48
N ALA A 160 6.14 20.14 9.39
CA ALA A 160 6.35 19.92 10.82
C ALA A 160 5.16 19.22 11.47
N VAL A 161 3.93 19.63 11.14
CA VAL A 161 2.71 18.98 11.62
C VAL A 161 2.64 17.55 11.10
N LEU A 162 2.85 17.31 9.81
CA LEU A 162 2.84 15.96 9.23
C LEU A 162 3.94 15.08 9.86
N LEU A 163 5.18 15.56 9.94
CA LEU A 163 6.23 14.78 10.61
C LEU A 163 5.90 14.48 12.07
N GLY A 164 5.34 15.46 12.81
CA GLY A 164 4.88 15.25 14.17
C GLY A 164 3.80 14.17 14.27
N LEU A 165 2.83 14.16 13.36
CA LEU A 165 1.80 13.13 13.28
C LEU A 165 2.41 11.75 13.01
N LEU A 166 3.26 11.62 11.99
CA LEU A 166 3.99 10.39 11.69
C LEU A 166 4.78 9.87 12.90
N LEU A 167 5.53 10.72 13.60
CA LEU A 167 6.39 10.30 14.72
C LEU A 167 5.57 9.90 15.96
N VAL A 168 4.48 10.61 16.26
CA VAL A 168 3.66 10.37 17.47
C VAL A 168 2.60 9.31 17.24
N PHE A 169 2.05 9.21 16.02
CA PHE A 169 0.95 8.32 15.68
C PHE A 169 1.37 7.21 14.72
N GLY A 170 1.92 7.57 13.55
CA GLY A 170 2.26 6.64 12.48
C GLY A 170 3.22 5.51 12.88
N ILE A 171 4.44 5.86 13.30
CA ILE A 171 5.49 4.89 13.64
C ILE A 171 5.08 4.01 14.84
N PRO A 172 4.65 4.57 15.98
CA PRO A 172 4.36 3.75 17.17
C PRO A 172 3.21 2.75 16.97
N ARG A 173 2.23 3.08 16.12
CA ARG A 173 1.04 2.24 15.89
C ARG A 173 1.17 1.35 14.66
N GLY A 174 1.81 1.81 13.59
CA GLY A 174 1.80 1.14 12.30
C GLY A 174 3.04 0.30 11.99
N TRP A 175 4.19 0.57 12.62
CA TRP A 175 5.47 -0.03 12.22
C TRP A 175 5.90 -1.19 13.11
N ARG A 176 5.12 -1.47 14.16
CA ARG A 176 5.36 -2.63 15.03
C ARG A 176 4.82 -3.86 14.34
N VAL A 177 5.71 -4.72 13.87
CA VAL A 177 5.36 -6.11 13.55
C VAL A 177 5.09 -6.80 14.88
N PRO A 178 3.88 -7.34 15.12
CA PRO A 178 3.64 -8.11 16.33
C PRO A 178 4.62 -9.28 16.39
N ASN A 179 5.10 -9.63 17.58
CA ASN A 179 5.93 -10.82 17.73
C ASN A 179 5.05 -12.06 17.60
N TRP A 180 4.81 -12.49 16.37
CA TRP A 180 4.10 -13.73 16.08
C TRP A 180 5.05 -14.90 16.26
N HIS A 181 4.84 -15.68 17.32
CA HIS A 181 5.45 -17.00 17.40
C HIS A 181 4.80 -17.90 16.34
N THR A 182 5.62 -18.35 15.39
CA THR A 182 5.19 -19.30 14.36
C THR A 182 5.94 -20.61 14.58
N ASP A 183 5.24 -21.74 14.47
CA ASP A 183 5.81 -23.08 14.43
C ASP A 183 6.18 -23.48 12.99
N PHE A 184 6.38 -22.48 12.11
CA PHE A 184 6.55 -22.68 10.67
C PHE A 184 7.72 -23.62 10.36
N ALA A 185 8.86 -23.46 11.06
CA ALA A 185 10.02 -24.33 10.86
C ALA A 185 9.75 -25.79 11.23
N ASP A 186 8.95 -26.04 12.28
CA ASP A 186 8.58 -27.39 12.70
C ASP A 186 7.57 -28.01 11.74
N ARG A 187 6.55 -27.24 11.33
CA ARG A 187 5.56 -27.70 10.34
C ARG A 187 6.19 -27.94 8.96
N ALA A 188 7.14 -27.09 8.54
CA ALA A 188 7.85 -27.29 7.28
C ALA A 188 8.71 -28.56 7.30
N ARG A 189 9.34 -28.88 8.44
CA ARG A 189 10.06 -30.15 8.62
C ARG A 189 9.12 -31.35 8.63
N ALA A 190 7.99 -31.25 9.34
CA ALA A 190 6.97 -32.30 9.34
C ALA A 190 6.39 -32.54 7.94
N TRP A 191 6.18 -31.48 7.17
CA TRP A 191 5.75 -31.55 5.78
C TRP A 191 6.76 -32.27 4.89
N ALA A 192 8.04 -31.92 4.98
CA ALA A 192 9.10 -32.52 4.17
C ALA A 192 9.31 -34.02 4.48
N ALA A 193 8.92 -34.48 5.67
CA ALA A 193 8.98 -35.88 6.08
C ALA A 193 7.67 -36.66 5.85
N ALA A 194 6.61 -35.99 5.40
CA ALA A 194 5.31 -36.62 5.23
C ALA A 194 5.29 -37.56 4.00
N PRO A 195 4.60 -38.72 4.07
CA PRO A 195 4.38 -39.56 2.90
C PRO A 195 3.60 -38.82 1.79
N ALA A 196 3.82 -39.23 0.53
CA ALA A 196 3.05 -38.74 -0.61
C ALA A 196 1.54 -38.92 -0.37
N GLY A 197 0.74 -37.93 -0.78
CA GLY A 197 -0.71 -37.87 -0.55
C GLY A 197 -1.12 -37.33 0.83
N THR A 198 -0.17 -37.02 1.73
CA THR A 198 -0.52 -36.40 3.02
C THR A 198 -1.07 -34.98 2.81
N VAL A 199 -2.21 -34.70 3.46
CA VAL A 199 -2.83 -33.36 3.47
C VAL A 199 -2.48 -32.67 4.78
N MET A 200 -1.79 -31.53 4.72
CA MET A 200 -1.42 -30.75 5.90
C MET A 200 -2.02 -29.36 5.84
N ARG A 201 -2.53 -28.90 6.98
CA ARG A 201 -3.11 -27.57 7.16
C ARG A 201 -2.10 -26.64 7.83
N PHE A 202 -1.79 -25.54 7.17
CA PHE A 202 -1.00 -24.43 7.68
C PHE A 202 -1.94 -23.27 8.00
N ASP A 203 -2.10 -23.00 9.28
CA ASP A 203 -2.87 -21.83 9.71
C ASP A 203 -2.04 -20.57 9.46
N LEU A 204 -2.63 -19.59 8.79
CA LEU A 204 -1.98 -18.31 8.57
C LEU A 204 -1.99 -17.51 9.87
N ILE A 205 -0.96 -16.68 10.07
CA ILE A 205 -0.91 -15.74 11.20
C ILE A 205 -0.92 -14.31 10.61
N PRO A 206 -1.92 -13.47 10.94
CA PRO A 206 -3.05 -13.73 11.83
C PRO A 206 -4.03 -14.80 11.27
N PRO A 207 -4.79 -15.49 12.15
CA PRO A 207 -5.73 -16.54 11.73
C PRO A 207 -6.70 -16.04 10.65
N SER A 208 -6.88 -16.85 9.61
CA SER A 208 -7.86 -16.64 8.55
C SER A 208 -8.81 -17.83 8.46
N ASP A 209 -10.04 -17.58 8.02
CA ASP A 209 -11.05 -18.63 7.78
C ASP A 209 -10.64 -19.59 6.66
N HIS A 210 -9.69 -19.16 5.82
CA HIS A 210 -9.08 -19.94 4.76
C HIS A 210 -7.65 -20.29 5.12
N PRO A 211 -7.38 -21.47 5.72
CA PRO A 211 -6.01 -21.93 5.92
C PRO A 211 -5.34 -22.26 4.58
N MET A 212 -4.01 -22.30 4.57
CA MET A 212 -3.29 -22.89 3.45
C MET A 212 -3.31 -24.41 3.62
N VAL A 213 -3.94 -25.12 2.69
CA VAL A 213 -3.94 -26.60 2.66
C VAL A 213 -2.98 -27.04 1.56
N LEU A 214 -2.00 -27.86 1.93
CA LEU A 214 -1.05 -28.45 1.00
C LEU A 214 -1.31 -29.95 0.89
N VAL A 215 -1.14 -30.50 -0.32
CA VAL A 215 -1.18 -31.95 -0.60
C VAL A 215 0.21 -32.37 -1.05
N HIS A 216 0.82 -33.35 -0.36
CA HIS A 216 2.19 -33.75 -0.65
C HIS A 216 2.18 -34.52 -1.98
N PRO A 217 2.97 -34.09 -2.98
CA PRO A 217 3.03 -34.77 -4.27
C PRO A 217 3.56 -36.20 -4.14
#